data_AF-A0A3C0W1E8-F1
#
_entry.id   AF-A0A3C0W1E8-F1
#
_cell.length_a   1.000
_cell.length_b   1.000
_cell.length_c   1.000
_cell.angle_alpha   90.00
_cell.angle_beta   90.00
_cell.angle_gamma   90.00
#
_symmetry.space_group_name_H-M   'P 1'
#
loop_
_entity.id
_entity.type
_entity.pdbx_description
1 polymer ?
#
loop_
_entity_poly.entity_id
_entity_poly.type
_entity_poly.pdbx_seq_one_letter_code
_entity_poly.pdbx_strand_id
1 'polypeptide(L)'
;MKIDRRTAIKTAAVGVGSLAITPEFLRAADGKKLFGEGFANLETLTTGEWWKRPGNNGKPAPRGRKGAPPSMNVPRDQVVAFAMYTHQGGVLKLSAQFFPLKPGEKREARLELMLPGQKKWSVAARTEVHYPGWDAHFRIEDWDNTNDVKYRVCHGEKAKFEGLIRRDPVDRDEIVVANLSCNSSRTTGPRDEIVRNLRRLNPDLLFFGGDQHYRHTEHTTGWIEFGLQYRDVIRDRPTVCIPDDHDVGHGNVWGESGKRSTIRGDADGGYRYPVKYVNQVQRQQTTSLPDPVDPEPVSRNIGVYFTRLNVGGVDFAILEDRKFKSGPAGKIPKMGPRPDHINDPKYDPNKIDLPGLQLLGPRQEKFLEDWGADWTGAEMKGVLSQTAFCGAVHMHGGRNSRLLADLDCNGWPQTPSRRALSLIRRAWAVHLCGDQHLAVVVKHGINEHGDGPYGFTGPALVNTIYGRWWHPL
;
A
#
# COMPACT_ATOMS: atom_id res chain seq x y z
N MET A 1 16.70 37.46 -23.95
CA MET A 1 15.62 37.38 -24.95
C MET A 1 14.29 37.61 -24.22
N LYS A 2 13.58 38.71 -24.50
CA LYS A 2 12.34 39.08 -23.79
C LYS A 2 11.22 38.13 -24.21
N ILE A 3 10.71 37.32 -23.28
CA ILE A 3 9.58 36.43 -23.51
C ILE A 3 8.29 37.20 -23.20
N ASP A 4 7.44 37.32 -24.20
CA ASP A 4 6.16 38.05 -24.19
C ASP A 4 5.12 37.39 -23.28
N ARG A 5 4.34 38.22 -22.57
CA ARG A 5 3.29 37.87 -21.59
C ARG A 5 2.06 37.18 -22.21
N ARG A 6 2.05 36.90 -23.52
CA ARG A 6 0.90 36.30 -24.23
C ARG A 6 1.03 34.82 -24.58
N THR A 7 2.17 34.18 -24.33
CA THR A 7 2.37 32.74 -24.65
C THR A 7 2.12 31.81 -23.44
N ALA A 8 1.99 32.35 -22.23
CA ALA A 8 1.84 31.55 -21.00
C ALA A 8 0.38 31.11 -20.65
N ILE A 9 -0.61 31.39 -21.51
CA ILE A 9 -2.05 31.19 -21.19
C ILE A 9 -2.71 30.07 -22.04
N LYS A 10 -1.97 29.41 -22.95
CA LYS A 10 -2.57 28.41 -23.87
C LYS A 10 -2.34 26.93 -23.57
N THR A 11 -1.77 26.56 -22.42
CA THR A 11 -1.47 25.14 -22.11
C THR A 11 -2.24 24.55 -20.93
N ALA A 12 -3.39 25.14 -20.53
CA ALA A 12 -4.18 24.64 -19.38
C ALA A 12 -5.61 24.23 -19.76
N ALA A 13 -5.83 23.72 -20.98
CA ALA A 13 -7.17 23.38 -21.45
C ALA A 13 -7.21 22.14 -22.36
N VAL A 14 -6.74 20.98 -21.89
CA VAL A 14 -7.23 19.68 -22.38
C VAL A 14 -7.24 18.72 -21.21
N GLY A 15 -8.41 18.19 -20.87
CA GLY A 15 -8.61 17.32 -19.70
C GLY A 15 -10.01 17.42 -19.08
N VAL A 16 -11.00 17.97 -19.78
CA VAL A 16 -12.41 17.71 -19.44
C VAL A 16 -12.77 16.39 -20.10
N GLY A 17 -12.36 15.28 -19.49
CA GLY A 17 -13.00 14.00 -19.76
C GLY A 17 -14.47 14.16 -19.41
N SER A 18 -15.34 14.05 -20.40
CA SER A 18 -16.77 13.89 -20.19
C SER A 18 -16.98 12.76 -19.18
N LEU A 19 -17.61 13.06 -18.04
CA LEU A 19 -18.08 12.07 -17.08
C LEU A 19 -19.07 11.15 -17.81
N ALA A 20 -18.57 10.08 -18.40
CA ALA A 20 -19.40 8.98 -18.86
C ALA A 20 -19.98 8.34 -17.59
N ILE A 21 -21.25 8.61 -17.35
CA ILE A 21 -22.03 7.93 -16.31
C ILE A 21 -21.97 6.43 -16.62
N THR A 22 -21.17 5.68 -15.87
CA THR A 22 -21.02 4.24 -16.11
C THR A 22 -22.30 3.50 -15.70
N PRO A 23 -22.67 2.37 -16.32
CA PRO A 23 -23.86 1.59 -15.93
C PRO A 23 -23.91 1.18 -14.44
N GLU A 24 -22.76 1.21 -13.75
CA GLU A 24 -22.65 1.00 -12.30
C GLU A 24 -23.35 2.11 -11.48
N PHE A 25 -23.50 3.30 -12.05
CA PHE A 25 -24.31 4.42 -11.55
C PHE A 25 -25.78 4.06 -11.31
N LEU A 26 -26.42 3.31 -12.22
CA LEU A 26 -27.82 2.90 -12.10
C LEU A 26 -28.01 1.65 -11.22
N ARG A 27 -26.92 0.92 -10.95
CA ARG A 27 -26.92 -0.29 -10.11
C ARG A 27 -26.61 -0.03 -8.64
N ALA A 28 -26.51 1.22 -8.20
CA ALA A 28 -26.45 1.58 -6.78
C ALA A 28 -27.74 1.26 -6.00
N ALA A 29 -28.49 0.23 -6.41
CA ALA A 29 -29.18 -0.63 -5.46
C ALA A 29 -28.11 -1.39 -4.66
N ASP A 30 -27.71 -0.75 -3.57
CA ASP A 30 -26.90 -1.22 -2.45
C ASP A 30 -27.33 -2.61 -1.93
N GLY A 31 -26.97 -3.66 -2.66
CA GLY A 31 -27.44 -5.02 -2.41
C GLY A 31 -26.56 -5.79 -1.42
N LYS A 32 -27.17 -6.66 -0.60
CA LYS A 32 -26.53 -7.64 0.32
C LYS A 32 -25.49 -8.59 -0.34
N LYS A 33 -25.25 -8.47 -1.65
CA LYS A 33 -24.41 -9.34 -2.48
C LYS A 33 -23.39 -8.57 -3.34
N LEU A 34 -22.93 -7.38 -2.90
CA LEU A 34 -22.00 -6.55 -3.68
C LEU A 34 -20.73 -7.29 -4.13
N PHE A 35 -20.23 -8.19 -3.28
CA PHE A 35 -19.07 -9.04 -3.55
C PHE A 35 -19.46 -10.50 -3.88
N GLY A 36 -20.72 -10.75 -4.23
CA GLY A 36 -21.21 -12.09 -4.55
C GLY A 36 -21.74 -12.87 -3.33
N GLU A 37 -22.26 -14.07 -3.61
CA GLU A 37 -22.81 -14.96 -2.58
C GLU A 37 -21.71 -15.50 -1.67
N GLY A 38 -21.99 -15.61 -0.37
CA GLY A 38 -21.03 -16.05 0.64
C GLY A 38 -20.11 -14.96 1.21
N PHE A 39 -20.17 -13.73 0.68
CA PHE A 39 -19.32 -12.61 1.12
C PHE A 39 -20.12 -11.41 1.62
N ALA A 40 -21.32 -11.64 2.16
CA ALA A 40 -22.20 -10.60 2.68
C ALA A 40 -21.65 -9.87 3.94
N ASN A 41 -20.57 -10.38 4.52
CA ASN A 41 -19.86 -9.81 5.66
C ASN A 41 -18.71 -8.86 5.26
N LEU A 42 -18.45 -8.66 3.97
CA LEU A 42 -17.46 -7.70 3.49
C LEU A 42 -18.06 -6.29 3.43
N GLU A 43 -17.31 -5.30 3.93
CA GLU A 43 -17.60 -3.87 3.87
C GLU A 43 -18.99 -3.50 4.43
N THR A 44 -19.43 -4.17 5.51
CA THR A 44 -20.78 -3.96 6.05
C THR A 44 -20.98 -2.57 6.67
N LEU A 45 -19.87 -1.89 7.00
CA LEU A 45 -19.85 -0.55 7.57
C LEU A 45 -19.78 0.56 6.51
N THR A 46 -19.58 0.24 5.24
CA THR A 46 -19.40 1.25 4.17
C THR A 46 -20.27 0.99 2.94
N THR A 47 -21.00 -0.13 2.92
CA THR A 47 -21.94 -0.51 1.85
C THR A 47 -23.34 -0.73 2.40
N GLY A 48 -24.35 -0.79 1.53
CA GLY A 48 -25.72 -0.94 2.01
C GLY A 48 -26.27 0.35 2.61
N GLU A 49 -27.27 0.19 3.48
CA GLU A 49 -27.73 1.24 4.39
C GLU A 49 -26.73 1.46 5.54
N TRP A 50 -25.47 1.75 5.22
CA TRP A 50 -24.37 1.87 6.16
C TRP A 50 -24.68 2.85 7.30
N TRP A 51 -25.42 3.93 7.01
CA TRP A 51 -25.81 4.95 8.00
C TRP A 51 -26.82 4.44 9.04
N LYS A 52 -27.47 3.29 8.83
CA LYS A 52 -28.33 2.64 9.83
C LYS A 52 -27.58 1.64 10.72
N ARG A 53 -26.32 1.31 10.39
CA ARG A 53 -25.53 0.33 11.13
C ARG A 53 -25.17 0.88 12.51
N PRO A 54 -25.40 0.13 13.62
CA PRO A 54 -25.07 0.60 14.96
C PRO A 54 -23.62 1.05 15.14
N GLY A 55 -22.66 0.33 14.54
CA GLY A 55 -21.23 0.67 14.59
C GLY A 55 -20.87 2.00 13.93
N ASN A 56 -21.73 2.53 13.05
CA ASN A 56 -21.50 3.81 12.38
C ASN A 56 -22.10 5.00 13.12
N ASN A 57 -22.93 4.80 14.15
CA ASN A 57 -23.67 5.87 14.81
C ASN A 57 -23.23 6.13 16.25
N GLY A 58 -21.95 5.91 16.55
CA GLY A 58 -21.37 6.23 17.85
C GLY A 58 -21.90 5.40 19.01
N LYS A 59 -22.71 4.36 18.78
CA LYS A 59 -23.03 3.37 19.82
C LYS A 59 -21.73 2.63 20.13
N PRO A 60 -21.17 2.75 21.34
CA PRO A 60 -19.96 2.03 21.71
C PRO A 60 -20.18 0.55 21.46
N ALA A 61 -19.15 -0.14 20.97
CA ALA A 61 -19.16 -1.58 21.02
C ALA A 61 -19.45 -2.03 22.48
N PRO A 62 -20.18 -3.13 22.70
CA PRO A 62 -20.41 -3.64 24.05
C PRO A 62 -19.10 -3.68 24.85
N ARG A 63 -19.14 -3.27 26.12
CA ARG A 63 -17.97 -3.27 27.02
C ARG A 63 -17.22 -4.60 26.86
N GLY A 64 -15.97 -4.54 26.39
CA GLY A 64 -15.11 -5.71 26.19
C GLY A 64 -14.57 -5.91 24.76
N ARG A 65 -15.14 -5.27 23.73
CA ARG A 65 -14.55 -5.32 22.37
C ARG A 65 -13.37 -4.35 22.24
N LYS A 66 -12.14 -4.85 22.41
CA LYS A 66 -10.91 -4.15 21.98
C LYS A 66 -10.97 -3.91 20.45
N GLY A 67 -10.53 -2.74 19.97
CA GLY A 67 -10.38 -2.50 18.53
C GLY A 67 -11.62 -2.00 17.75
N ALA A 68 -12.58 -1.32 18.40
CA ALA A 68 -13.76 -0.80 17.70
C ALA A 68 -13.40 0.22 16.59
N PRO A 69 -13.99 0.13 15.38
CA PRO A 69 -13.70 1.08 14.31
C PRO A 69 -14.19 2.49 14.62
N PRO A 70 -13.61 3.53 13.97
CA PRO A 70 -14.20 4.86 14.00
C PRO A 70 -15.60 4.86 13.37
N SER A 71 -16.42 5.84 13.74
CA SER A 71 -17.73 6.04 13.11
C SER A 71 -17.56 6.45 11.64
N MET A 72 -18.27 5.80 10.73
CA MET A 72 -18.35 6.22 9.33
C MET A 72 -19.34 7.37 9.09
N ASN A 73 -20.21 7.68 10.06
CA ASN A 73 -21.21 8.74 9.96
C ASN A 73 -20.69 10.05 10.56
N VAL A 74 -19.86 10.75 9.77
CA VAL A 74 -19.28 12.04 10.14
C VAL A 74 -20.14 13.23 9.68
N PRO A 75 -19.95 14.43 10.25
CA PRO A 75 -20.47 15.67 9.66
C PRO A 75 -20.11 15.77 8.17
N ARG A 76 -21.05 16.28 7.35
CA ARG A 76 -20.91 16.25 5.89
C ARG A 76 -19.82 17.19 5.35
N ASP A 77 -19.43 18.18 6.13
CA ASP A 77 -18.25 19.02 5.89
C ASP A 77 -16.91 18.34 6.24
N GLN A 78 -16.94 17.09 6.70
CA GLN A 78 -15.76 16.29 7.06
C GLN A 78 -15.62 15.01 6.22
N VAL A 79 -16.38 14.88 5.11
CA VAL A 79 -16.39 13.64 4.32
C VAL A 79 -15.10 13.37 3.57
N VAL A 80 -14.24 14.37 3.34
CA VAL A 80 -12.90 14.14 2.78
C VAL A 80 -11.98 13.71 3.91
N ALA A 81 -11.66 12.41 4.01
CA ALA A 81 -10.94 11.86 5.14
C ALA A 81 -9.45 12.22 5.10
N PHE A 82 -8.81 11.93 3.95
CA PHE A 82 -7.42 12.26 3.66
C PHE A 82 -7.14 12.13 2.16
N ALA A 83 -5.95 12.57 1.75
CA ALA A 83 -5.42 12.33 0.41
C ALA A 83 -3.92 12.06 0.46
N MET A 84 -3.43 11.24 -0.47
CA MET A 84 -2.02 10.89 -0.67
C MET A 84 -1.61 11.23 -2.10
N TYR A 85 -0.35 11.58 -2.32
CA TYR A 85 0.16 11.87 -3.65
C TYR A 85 1.55 11.29 -3.87
N THR A 86 1.90 11.10 -5.13
CA THR A 86 3.28 11.05 -5.61
C THR A 86 3.38 11.88 -6.89
N HIS A 87 4.58 12.33 -7.25
CA HIS A 87 4.83 12.91 -8.56
C HIS A 87 6.20 12.46 -9.06
N GLN A 88 6.33 12.31 -10.38
CA GLN A 88 7.59 12.16 -11.09
C GLN A 88 7.33 12.27 -12.60
N GLY A 89 8.37 12.54 -13.39
CA GLY A 89 8.27 12.49 -14.86
C GLY A 89 7.21 13.42 -15.45
N GLY A 90 6.97 14.57 -14.81
CA GLY A 90 5.93 15.52 -15.23
C GLY A 90 4.51 15.07 -14.92
N VAL A 91 4.30 14.09 -14.04
CA VAL A 91 2.97 13.59 -13.67
C VAL A 91 2.79 13.67 -12.17
N LEU A 92 1.72 14.32 -11.72
CA LEU A 92 1.21 14.23 -10.35
C LEU A 92 0.01 13.27 -10.31
N LYS A 93 0.08 12.28 -9.43
CA LYS A 93 -1.06 11.41 -9.11
C LYS A 93 -1.47 11.57 -7.65
N LEU A 94 -2.77 11.76 -7.43
CA LEU A 94 -3.33 11.99 -6.09
C LEU A 94 -4.56 11.11 -5.89
N SER A 95 -4.58 10.37 -4.79
CA SER A 95 -5.72 9.57 -4.35
C SER A 95 -6.34 10.20 -3.11
N ALA A 96 -7.65 10.44 -3.13
CA ALA A 96 -8.40 10.96 -2.00
C ALA A 96 -9.38 9.91 -1.48
N GLN A 97 -9.37 9.67 -0.17
CA GLN A 97 -10.31 8.78 0.52
C GLN A 97 -11.42 9.62 1.16
N PHE A 98 -12.66 9.16 1.00
CA PHE A 98 -13.85 9.77 1.58
C PHE A 98 -14.45 8.86 2.64
N PHE A 99 -15.11 9.45 3.62
CA PHE A 99 -16.14 8.73 4.36
C PHE A 99 -17.30 8.36 3.43
N PRO A 100 -18.03 7.26 3.72
CA PRO A 100 -19.21 6.90 2.94
C PRO A 100 -20.18 8.06 2.74
N LEU A 101 -20.64 8.21 1.50
CA LEU A 101 -21.63 9.21 1.12
C LEU A 101 -23.04 8.65 1.33
N LYS A 102 -23.98 9.52 1.71
CA LYS A 102 -25.40 9.22 1.87
C LYS A 102 -26.11 9.24 0.51
N PRO A 103 -27.29 8.59 0.39
CA PRO A 103 -28.12 8.72 -0.80
C PRO A 103 -28.41 10.18 -1.13
N GLY A 104 -28.28 10.53 -2.41
CA GLY A 104 -28.50 11.91 -2.91
C GLY A 104 -27.29 12.85 -2.82
N GLU A 105 -26.22 12.48 -2.11
CA GLU A 105 -24.98 13.27 -2.14
C GLU A 105 -24.29 13.13 -3.51
N LYS A 106 -23.83 14.25 -4.09
CA LYS A 106 -23.14 14.25 -5.40
C LYS A 106 -21.85 13.43 -5.31
N ARG A 107 -21.63 12.50 -6.25
CA ARG A 107 -20.38 11.73 -6.36
C ARG A 107 -19.35 12.48 -7.22
N GLU A 108 -18.96 13.68 -6.78
CA GLU A 108 -17.94 14.46 -7.46
C GLU A 108 -16.95 15.02 -6.44
N ALA A 109 -15.68 14.78 -6.69
CA ALA A 109 -14.57 15.41 -5.99
C ALA A 109 -13.88 16.41 -6.91
N ARG A 110 -13.31 17.46 -6.32
CA ARG A 110 -12.53 18.46 -7.05
C ARG A 110 -11.15 18.61 -6.42
N LEU A 111 -10.12 18.60 -7.23
CA LEU A 111 -8.77 18.99 -6.84
C LEU A 111 -8.60 20.47 -7.17
N GLU A 112 -8.29 21.26 -6.16
CA GLU A 112 -7.97 22.68 -6.30
C GLU A 112 -6.53 22.92 -5.89
N LEU A 113 -5.83 23.73 -6.68
CA LEU A 113 -4.42 24.09 -6.48
C LEU A 113 -4.29 25.59 -6.29
N MET A 114 -3.29 26.00 -5.52
CA MET A 114 -2.82 27.38 -5.46
C MET A 114 -1.39 27.41 -6.00
N LEU A 115 -1.27 27.77 -7.27
CA LEU A 115 0.01 27.76 -7.98
C LEU A 115 0.99 28.81 -7.41
N PRO A 116 2.31 28.62 -7.60
CA PRO A 116 3.32 29.54 -7.08
C PRO A 116 3.06 31.00 -7.47
N GLY A 117 3.20 31.91 -6.51
CA GLY A 117 2.93 33.34 -6.68
C GLY A 117 1.44 33.73 -6.74
N GLN A 118 0.50 32.78 -6.73
CA GLN A 118 -0.93 33.06 -6.71
C GLN A 118 -1.48 33.14 -5.28
N LYS A 119 -2.59 33.87 -5.11
CA LYS A 119 -3.33 33.98 -3.84
C LYS A 119 -4.73 33.36 -3.90
N LYS A 120 -5.11 32.76 -5.03
CA LYS A 120 -6.44 32.21 -5.29
C LYS A 120 -6.32 30.73 -5.63
N TRP A 121 -7.31 29.97 -5.19
CA TRP A 121 -7.49 28.57 -5.57
C TRP A 121 -8.06 28.49 -6.98
N SER A 122 -7.53 27.57 -7.80
CA SER A 122 -8.08 27.21 -9.10
C SER A 122 -8.40 25.72 -9.14
N VAL A 123 -9.54 25.34 -9.72
CA VAL A 123 -9.87 23.93 -9.94
C VAL A 123 -8.94 23.37 -11.00
N ALA A 124 -8.09 22.43 -10.60
CA ALA A 124 -7.18 21.72 -11.50
C ALA A 124 -7.86 20.53 -12.16
N ALA A 125 -8.69 19.80 -11.42
CA ALA A 125 -9.41 18.63 -11.94
C ALA A 125 -10.71 18.34 -11.17
N ARG A 126 -11.62 17.62 -11.82
CA ARG A 126 -12.82 17.02 -11.22
C ARG A 126 -12.86 15.54 -11.56
N THR A 127 -13.34 14.72 -10.64
CA THR A 127 -13.45 13.27 -10.83
C THR A 127 -14.63 12.70 -10.03
N GLU A 128 -15.05 11.49 -10.35
CA GLU A 128 -16.10 10.78 -9.61
C GLU A 128 -15.58 10.23 -8.28
N VAL A 129 -16.43 10.17 -7.26
CA VAL A 129 -16.15 9.37 -6.04
C VAL A 129 -16.63 7.94 -6.27
N HIS A 130 -15.69 7.01 -6.41
CA HIS A 130 -15.95 5.62 -6.77
C HIS A 130 -16.58 4.81 -5.63
N TYR A 131 -17.40 3.84 -5.99
CA TYR A 131 -18.04 2.90 -5.07
C TYR A 131 -17.95 1.45 -5.60
N PRO A 132 -17.72 0.44 -4.75
CA PRO A 132 -17.39 0.51 -3.31
C PRO A 132 -16.00 1.08 -3.06
N GLY A 133 -15.73 1.55 -1.84
CA GLY A 133 -14.43 2.11 -1.43
C GLY A 133 -14.47 3.60 -1.10
N TRP A 134 -15.33 4.38 -1.76
CA TRP A 134 -15.49 5.82 -1.51
C TRP A 134 -14.17 6.60 -1.69
N ASP A 135 -13.50 6.39 -2.81
CA ASP A 135 -12.23 7.02 -3.16
C ASP A 135 -12.31 7.72 -4.52
N ALA A 136 -11.47 8.74 -4.71
CA ALA A 136 -11.43 9.56 -5.92
C ALA A 136 -9.97 9.77 -6.34
N HIS A 137 -9.69 9.71 -7.64
CA HIS A 137 -8.31 9.78 -8.15
C HIS A 137 -8.14 10.90 -9.15
N PHE A 138 -6.99 11.57 -9.06
CA PHE A 138 -6.62 12.69 -9.90
C PHE A 138 -5.27 12.42 -10.55
N ARG A 139 -5.14 12.83 -11.81
CA ARG A 139 -3.91 12.81 -12.58
C ARG A 139 -3.75 14.18 -13.23
N ILE A 140 -2.60 14.82 -13.02
CA ILE A 140 -2.24 16.09 -13.65
C ILE A 140 -0.97 15.84 -14.46
N GLU A 141 -1.07 15.95 -15.77
CA GLU A 141 0.06 15.91 -16.70
C GLU A 141 0.79 17.25 -16.71
N ASP A 142 1.99 17.28 -17.30
CA ASP A 142 2.86 18.46 -17.40
C ASP A 142 3.09 19.14 -16.04
N TRP A 143 3.17 18.33 -14.97
CA TRP A 143 3.36 18.78 -13.60
C TRP A 143 4.76 19.38 -13.41
N ASP A 144 4.80 20.65 -13.04
CA ASP A 144 6.01 21.34 -12.60
C ASP A 144 6.29 20.98 -11.13
N ASN A 145 7.28 20.10 -10.91
CA ASN A 145 7.70 19.66 -9.59
C ASN A 145 8.79 20.54 -8.95
N THR A 146 9.10 21.72 -9.52
CA THR A 146 10.16 22.60 -9.00
C THR A 146 9.71 23.46 -7.81
N ASN A 147 8.41 23.57 -7.58
CA ASN A 147 7.83 24.43 -6.53
C ASN A 147 6.88 23.66 -5.62
N ASP A 148 6.85 24.06 -4.35
CA ASP A 148 5.81 23.62 -3.43
C ASP A 148 4.45 24.19 -3.85
N VAL A 149 3.43 23.34 -3.97
CA VAL A 149 2.08 23.72 -4.39
C VAL A 149 1.07 23.33 -3.32
N LYS A 150 0.36 24.32 -2.76
CA LYS A 150 -0.76 24.03 -1.86
C LYS A 150 -1.89 23.41 -2.65
N TYR A 151 -2.48 22.37 -2.11
CA TYR A 151 -3.63 21.70 -2.69
C TYR A 151 -4.77 21.59 -1.69
N ARG A 152 -5.98 21.42 -2.22
CA ARG A 152 -7.09 20.89 -1.45
C ARG A 152 -7.98 20.00 -2.29
N VAL A 153 -8.46 18.92 -1.67
CA VAL A 153 -9.52 18.10 -2.22
C VAL A 153 -10.84 18.55 -1.62
N CYS A 154 -11.82 18.83 -2.48
CA CYS A 154 -13.12 19.35 -2.11
C CYS A 154 -14.24 18.38 -2.47
N HIS A 155 -15.26 18.31 -1.63
CA HIS A 155 -16.55 17.69 -1.93
C HIS A 155 -17.70 18.61 -1.48
N GLY A 156 -18.70 18.77 -2.34
CA GLY A 156 -19.73 19.80 -2.17
C GLY A 156 -19.10 21.19 -2.02
N GLU A 157 -19.73 22.06 -1.23
CA GLU A 157 -19.22 23.41 -0.94
C GLU A 157 -18.33 23.45 0.31
N LYS A 158 -18.57 22.54 1.26
CA LYS A 158 -18.05 22.66 2.63
C LYS A 158 -16.87 21.72 2.92
N ALA A 159 -16.88 20.49 2.39
CA ALA A 159 -15.90 19.49 2.77
C ALA A 159 -14.57 19.70 2.07
N LYS A 160 -13.47 19.81 2.83
CA LYS A 160 -12.13 20.11 2.33
C LYS A 160 -11.07 19.35 3.09
N PHE A 161 -10.09 18.80 2.37
CA PHE A 161 -8.84 18.33 2.92
C PHE A 161 -7.69 19.09 2.28
N GLU A 162 -6.97 19.90 3.06
CA GLU A 162 -5.87 20.74 2.58
C GLU A 162 -4.51 20.10 2.90
N GLY A 163 -3.54 20.37 2.02
CA GLY A 163 -2.18 19.85 2.13
C GLY A 163 -1.18 20.60 1.24
N LEU A 164 0.00 20.02 1.09
CA LEU A 164 1.10 20.55 0.29
C LEU A 164 1.67 19.46 -0.61
N ILE A 165 1.71 19.69 -1.92
CA ILE A 165 2.52 18.89 -2.82
C ILE A 165 3.92 19.51 -2.76
N ARG A 166 4.88 18.79 -2.20
CA ARG A 166 6.27 19.26 -2.09
C ARG A 166 6.94 19.21 -3.45
N ARG A 167 7.82 20.19 -3.70
CA ARG A 167 8.78 20.10 -4.80
C ARG A 167 9.66 18.86 -4.65
N ASP A 168 10.18 18.39 -5.77
CA ASP A 168 11.19 17.34 -5.77
C ASP A 168 12.48 17.84 -5.10
N PRO A 169 13.04 17.14 -4.08
CA PRO A 169 14.23 17.62 -3.37
C PRO A 169 15.54 17.33 -4.13
N VAL A 170 15.57 17.55 -5.45
CA VAL A 170 16.76 17.31 -6.31
C VAL A 170 17.96 18.20 -5.98
N ASP A 171 17.74 19.26 -5.21
CA ASP A 171 18.76 20.18 -4.73
C ASP A 171 19.35 19.78 -3.36
N ARG A 172 19.01 18.60 -2.84
CA ARG A 172 19.53 18.09 -1.56
C ARG A 172 20.52 16.94 -1.77
N ASP A 173 21.56 16.94 -0.95
CA ASP A 173 22.54 15.85 -0.88
C ASP A 173 22.02 14.61 -0.12
N GLU A 174 20.93 14.75 0.64
CA GLU A 174 20.34 13.68 1.45
C GLU A 174 18.81 13.72 1.33
N ILE A 175 18.21 12.53 1.18
CA ILE A 175 16.77 12.33 1.38
C ILE A 175 16.50 11.48 2.61
N VAL A 176 15.43 11.78 3.33
CA VAL A 176 15.01 11.03 4.52
C VAL A 176 13.76 10.20 4.21
N VAL A 177 13.85 8.88 4.37
CA VAL A 177 12.71 7.96 4.17
C VAL A 177 12.20 7.44 5.51
N ALA A 178 10.90 7.55 5.76
CA ALA A 178 10.25 6.86 6.89
C ALA A 178 9.72 5.50 6.43
N ASN A 179 10.34 4.41 6.90
CA ASN A 179 9.90 3.04 6.65
C ASN A 179 8.91 2.58 7.75
N LEU A 180 7.64 2.36 7.37
CA LEU A 180 6.51 2.17 8.27
C LEU A 180 5.67 0.96 7.82
N SER A 181 5.20 0.12 8.74
CA SER A 181 4.30 -1.00 8.43
C SER A 181 3.58 -1.52 9.68
N CYS A 182 2.62 -2.43 9.51
CA CYS A 182 2.05 -3.23 10.60
C CYS A 182 1.38 -2.41 11.72
N ASN A 183 0.25 -1.79 11.36
CA ASN A 183 -0.57 -0.95 12.22
C ASN A 183 -1.81 -1.69 12.74
N SER A 184 -1.61 -2.52 13.77
CA SER A 184 -2.69 -3.30 14.41
C SER A 184 -3.95 -2.47 14.74
N SER A 185 -5.10 -2.99 14.32
CA SER A 185 -6.42 -2.45 14.64
C SER A 185 -6.94 -2.86 16.03
N ARG A 186 -6.18 -3.65 16.83
CA ARG A 186 -6.56 -3.93 18.24
C ARG A 186 -6.40 -2.70 19.14
N THR A 187 -5.54 -1.76 18.76
CA THR A 187 -5.34 -0.48 19.44
C THR A 187 -5.87 0.63 18.56
N THR A 188 -6.95 1.28 19.00
CA THR A 188 -7.60 2.36 18.26
C THR A 188 -6.99 3.72 18.63
N GLY A 189 -7.52 4.80 18.07
CA GLY A 189 -7.15 6.15 18.45
C GLY A 189 -5.97 6.71 17.65
N PRO A 190 -5.57 7.96 17.96
CA PRO A 190 -4.52 8.66 17.23
C PRO A 190 -3.15 8.03 17.50
N ARG A 191 -2.17 8.38 16.66
CA ARG A 191 -0.79 7.90 16.73
C ARG A 191 0.14 9.05 17.11
N ASP A 192 -0.26 9.84 18.12
CA ASP A 192 0.31 11.17 18.40
C ASP A 192 1.84 11.16 18.56
N GLU A 193 2.41 10.16 19.23
CA GLU A 193 3.86 10.05 19.39
C GLU A 193 4.57 9.79 18.05
N ILE A 194 4.09 8.83 17.27
CA ILE A 194 4.63 8.50 15.94
C ILE A 194 4.51 9.72 15.03
N VAL A 195 3.33 10.35 14.98
CA VAL A 195 3.08 11.54 14.16
C VAL A 195 3.96 12.72 14.57
N ARG A 196 4.14 12.99 15.87
CA ARG A 196 5.06 14.04 16.34
C ARG A 196 6.50 13.76 15.94
N ASN A 197 6.95 12.52 16.05
CA ASN A 197 8.30 12.12 15.66
C ASN A 197 8.52 12.25 14.14
N LEU A 198 7.57 11.81 13.33
CA LEU A 198 7.61 11.98 11.87
C LEU A 198 7.63 13.46 11.47
N ARG A 199 6.83 14.31 12.12
CA ARG A 199 6.88 15.76 11.89
C ARG A 199 8.24 16.36 12.22
N ARG A 200 8.85 15.93 13.33
CA ARG A 200 10.18 16.39 13.77
C ARG A 200 11.28 15.95 12.81
N LEU A 201 11.25 14.69 12.37
CA LEU A 201 12.23 14.13 11.42
C LEU A 201 12.03 14.69 10.00
N ASN A 202 10.81 15.11 9.67
CA ASN A 202 10.44 15.71 8.40
C ASN A 202 10.91 14.89 7.18
N PRO A 203 10.52 13.60 7.07
CA PRO A 203 10.94 12.77 5.95
C PRO A 203 10.48 13.34 4.61
N ASP A 204 11.28 13.12 3.58
CA ASP A 204 11.02 13.47 2.20
C ASP A 204 10.11 12.44 1.52
N LEU A 205 10.14 11.19 1.98
CA LEU A 205 9.26 10.11 1.53
C LEU A 205 8.69 9.31 2.71
N LEU A 206 7.38 9.06 2.69
CA LEU A 206 6.74 8.09 3.57
C LEU A 206 6.56 6.77 2.81
N PHE A 207 7.06 5.67 3.36
CA PHE A 207 6.83 4.33 2.84
C PHE A 207 6.01 3.51 3.84
N PHE A 208 4.78 3.18 3.47
CA PHE A 208 3.92 2.25 4.19
C PHE A 208 3.93 0.89 3.49
N GLY A 209 4.80 0.00 3.96
CA GLY A 209 5.11 -1.27 3.29
C GLY A 209 4.06 -2.37 3.39
N GLY A 210 2.95 -2.16 4.09
CA GLY A 210 1.95 -3.19 4.28
C GLY A 210 1.29 -3.12 5.64
N ASP A 211 0.19 -3.86 5.79
CA ASP A 211 -0.57 -4.00 7.02
C ASP A 211 -0.99 -2.63 7.59
N GLN A 212 -1.52 -1.76 6.75
CA GLN A 212 -1.99 -0.45 7.20
C GLN A 212 -3.15 -0.59 8.18
N HIS A 213 -3.86 -1.72 8.15
CA HIS A 213 -4.81 -2.15 9.17
C HIS A 213 -5.00 -3.68 9.19
N TYR A 214 -5.67 -4.19 10.23
CA TYR A 214 -5.96 -5.62 10.40
C TYR A 214 -7.48 -5.91 10.38
N ARG A 215 -8.27 -5.07 9.70
CA ARG A 215 -9.72 -5.24 9.53
C ARG A 215 -10.04 -6.09 8.31
N HIS A 216 -9.88 -7.41 8.44
CA HIS A 216 -9.92 -8.37 7.33
C HIS A 216 -11.22 -8.42 6.51
N THR A 217 -12.32 -7.85 7.01
CA THR A 217 -13.60 -7.80 6.27
C THR A 217 -14.13 -6.39 6.11
N GLU A 218 -13.42 -5.37 6.58
CA GLU A 218 -13.86 -3.97 6.63
C GLU A 218 -12.69 -3.06 6.22
N HIS A 219 -12.16 -3.29 5.02
CA HIS A 219 -10.98 -2.61 4.50
C HIS A 219 -11.20 -1.11 4.40
N THR A 220 -12.30 -0.63 3.79
CA THR A 220 -12.53 0.84 3.68
C THR A 220 -12.56 1.50 5.05
N THR A 221 -13.16 0.84 6.03
CA THR A 221 -13.19 1.33 7.42
C THR A 221 -11.80 1.37 8.03
N GLY A 222 -11.01 0.31 7.85
CA GLY A 222 -9.63 0.25 8.32
C GLY A 222 -8.72 1.28 7.64
N TRP A 223 -8.92 1.51 6.35
CA TRP A 223 -8.19 2.47 5.55
C TRP A 223 -8.51 3.91 5.95
N ILE A 224 -9.78 4.21 6.24
CA ILE A 224 -10.18 5.48 6.85
C ILE A 224 -9.55 5.65 8.24
N GLU A 225 -9.53 4.61 9.08
CA GLU A 225 -8.88 4.65 10.40
C GLU A 225 -7.38 4.95 10.28
N PHE A 226 -6.67 4.28 9.37
CA PHE A 226 -5.29 4.58 9.03
C PHE A 226 -5.11 6.04 8.60
N GLY A 227 -5.97 6.50 7.69
CA GLY A 227 -6.00 7.89 7.25
C GLY A 227 -6.14 8.87 8.41
N LEU A 228 -7.09 8.65 9.31
CA LEU A 228 -7.28 9.51 10.49
C LEU A 228 -6.05 9.54 11.41
N GLN A 229 -5.29 8.45 11.47
CA GLN A 229 -4.09 8.33 12.29
C GLN A 229 -2.89 9.07 11.70
N TYR A 230 -2.74 9.11 10.37
CA TYR A 230 -1.52 9.60 9.71
C TYR A 230 -1.73 10.74 8.72
N ARG A 231 -2.97 11.17 8.44
CA ARG A 231 -3.30 12.27 7.48
C ARG A 231 -2.53 13.56 7.73
N ASP A 232 -2.13 13.76 8.98
CA ASP A 232 -1.43 14.91 9.50
C ASP A 232 0.04 15.02 9.06
N VAL A 233 0.63 13.91 8.57
CA VAL A 233 1.96 13.84 7.94
C VAL A 233 1.90 13.44 6.47
N ILE A 234 0.85 12.72 6.06
CA ILE A 234 0.61 12.30 4.67
C ILE A 234 0.20 13.49 3.78
N ARG A 235 -0.51 14.49 4.34
CA ARG A 235 -1.01 15.65 3.58
C ARG A 235 0.06 16.49 2.91
N ASP A 236 1.30 16.40 3.36
CA ASP A 236 2.37 17.25 2.89
C ASP A 236 3.60 16.47 2.43
N ARG A 237 3.58 15.13 2.39
CA ARG A 237 4.75 14.33 1.97
C ARG A 237 4.33 13.29 0.93
N PRO A 238 5.13 13.05 -0.13
CA PRO A 238 4.84 11.97 -1.04
C PRO A 238 4.82 10.65 -0.26
N THR A 239 3.83 9.81 -0.58
CA THR A 239 3.54 8.61 0.20
C THR A 239 3.42 7.41 -0.73
N VAL A 240 4.31 6.44 -0.57
CA VAL A 240 4.19 5.11 -1.16
C VAL A 240 3.44 4.23 -0.18
N CYS A 241 2.35 3.61 -0.62
CA CYS A 241 1.58 2.65 0.16
C CYS A 241 1.30 1.42 -0.71
N ILE A 242 1.59 0.24 -0.18
CA ILE A 242 1.36 -1.04 -0.87
C ILE A 242 0.64 -2.02 0.08
N PRO A 243 -0.33 -2.81 -0.41
CA PRO A 243 -1.02 -3.79 0.42
C PRO A 243 -0.14 -5.00 0.73
N ASP A 244 -0.28 -5.49 1.95
CA ASP A 244 0.18 -6.82 2.38
C ASP A 244 -1.02 -7.74 2.71
N ASP A 245 -0.78 -8.89 3.33
CA ASP A 245 -1.76 -9.92 3.61
C ASP A 245 -2.97 -9.43 4.41
N HIS A 246 -2.79 -8.67 5.49
CA HIS A 246 -3.89 -8.25 6.34
C HIS A 246 -4.77 -7.16 5.71
N ASP A 247 -4.24 -6.38 4.75
CA ASP A 247 -5.02 -5.39 4.01
C ASP A 247 -6.04 -6.05 3.07
N VAL A 248 -5.65 -7.18 2.45
CA VAL A 248 -6.54 -8.02 1.63
C VAL A 248 -7.32 -9.04 2.44
N GLY A 249 -7.22 -9.00 3.77
CA GLY A 249 -7.98 -9.83 4.70
C GLY A 249 -7.50 -11.27 4.83
N HIS A 250 -6.23 -11.50 4.56
CA HIS A 250 -5.53 -12.76 4.80
C HIS A 250 -4.79 -12.74 6.13
N GLY A 251 -4.46 -13.93 6.64
CA GLY A 251 -3.48 -14.09 7.72
C GLY A 251 -2.04 -14.19 7.20
N ASN A 252 -1.88 -14.81 6.03
CA ASN A 252 -0.70 -14.87 5.19
C ASN A 252 -1.22 -14.93 3.75
N VAL A 253 -0.61 -14.21 2.81
CA VAL A 253 -1.03 -14.22 1.41
C VAL A 253 0.09 -14.69 0.50
N TRP A 254 -0.23 -15.69 -0.32
CA TRP A 254 0.61 -16.15 -1.44
C TRP A 254 -0.19 -15.89 -2.69
N GLY A 255 0.14 -14.86 -3.46
CA GLY A 255 -0.76 -14.39 -4.51
C GLY A 255 -0.98 -15.41 -5.63
N GLU A 256 -0.05 -16.35 -5.86
CA GLU A 256 -0.12 -17.38 -6.91
C GLU A 256 -0.63 -16.81 -8.25
N SER A 257 -0.11 -15.63 -8.62
CA SER A 257 -0.50 -14.92 -9.84
C SER A 257 -2.02 -14.78 -9.97
N GLY A 258 -2.71 -14.49 -8.87
CA GLY A 258 -4.14 -14.24 -8.83
C GLY A 258 -5.04 -15.46 -8.69
N LYS A 259 -4.52 -16.64 -8.31
CA LYS A 259 -5.33 -17.85 -8.05
C LYS A 259 -6.45 -17.57 -7.01
N ARG A 260 -7.47 -18.44 -6.95
CA ARG A 260 -8.41 -18.50 -5.83
C ARG A 260 -7.91 -19.48 -4.77
N SER A 261 -7.70 -18.99 -3.55
CA SER A 261 -7.49 -19.85 -2.38
C SER A 261 -8.80 -20.51 -1.96
N THR A 262 -8.73 -21.79 -1.57
CA THR A 262 -9.89 -22.60 -1.20
C THR A 262 -9.80 -23.23 0.19
N ILE A 263 -8.60 -23.31 0.78
CA ILE A 263 -8.41 -23.92 2.10
C ILE A 263 -8.44 -22.87 3.21
N ARG A 264 -8.58 -23.32 4.46
CA ARG A 264 -8.41 -22.44 5.64
C ARG A 264 -6.93 -22.07 5.79
N GLY A 265 -6.66 -20.79 6.02
CA GLY A 265 -5.28 -20.28 6.18
C GLY A 265 -4.54 -20.04 4.87
N ASP A 266 -5.20 -20.23 3.72
CA ASP A 266 -4.78 -19.71 2.41
C ASP A 266 -3.43 -20.21 1.87
N ALA A 267 -2.89 -21.26 2.49
CA ALA A 267 -1.59 -21.82 2.13
C ALA A 267 -1.59 -22.59 0.79
N ASP A 268 -2.75 -22.88 0.18
CA ASP A 268 -2.85 -23.36 -1.21
C ASP A 268 -2.62 -22.24 -2.24
N GLY A 269 -2.49 -21.00 -1.74
CA GLY A 269 -2.22 -19.79 -2.48
C GLY A 269 -3.39 -19.29 -3.32
N GLY A 270 -3.31 -18.01 -3.66
CA GLY A 270 -4.36 -17.19 -4.21
C GLY A 270 -5.07 -16.33 -3.17
N TYR A 271 -6.05 -15.58 -3.65
CA TYR A 271 -6.92 -14.72 -2.84
C TYR A 271 -8.22 -15.44 -2.48
N ARG A 272 -8.57 -15.44 -1.19
CA ARG A 272 -9.82 -16.01 -0.67
C ARG A 272 -11.02 -15.18 -1.11
N TYR A 273 -10.87 -13.87 -1.05
CA TYR A 273 -11.95 -12.94 -1.32
C TYR A 273 -12.16 -12.70 -2.83
N PRO A 274 -13.36 -12.22 -3.21
CA PRO A 274 -13.70 -11.92 -4.59
C PRO A 274 -12.75 -10.89 -5.22
N VAL A 275 -12.50 -11.02 -6.52
CA VAL A 275 -11.61 -10.11 -7.29
C VAL A 275 -12.04 -8.65 -7.11
N LYS A 276 -13.34 -8.37 -7.08
CA LYS A 276 -13.87 -7.02 -6.86
C LYS A 276 -13.42 -6.40 -5.53
N TYR A 277 -13.34 -7.21 -4.47
CA TYR A 277 -12.83 -6.75 -3.17
C TYR A 277 -11.32 -6.54 -3.21
N VAL A 278 -10.56 -7.49 -3.76
CA VAL A 278 -9.10 -7.39 -3.89
C VAL A 278 -8.71 -6.14 -4.71
N ASN A 279 -9.36 -5.91 -5.85
CA ASN A 279 -9.09 -4.74 -6.68
C ASN A 279 -9.54 -3.43 -6.00
N GLN A 280 -10.57 -3.44 -5.16
CA GLN A 280 -10.93 -2.27 -4.34
C GLN A 280 -9.79 -1.93 -3.35
N VAL A 281 -9.28 -2.91 -2.61
CA VAL A 281 -8.16 -2.76 -1.67
C VAL A 281 -6.95 -2.13 -2.37
N GLN A 282 -6.52 -2.73 -3.49
CA GLN A 282 -5.37 -2.24 -4.25
C GLN A 282 -5.60 -0.82 -4.74
N ARG A 283 -6.77 -0.53 -5.30
CA ARG A 283 -7.11 0.80 -5.82
C ARG A 283 -7.01 1.88 -4.73
N GLN A 284 -7.56 1.62 -3.55
CA GLN A 284 -7.53 2.56 -2.43
C GLN A 284 -6.11 2.87 -1.93
N GLN A 285 -5.20 1.90 -1.95
CA GLN A 285 -3.84 2.07 -1.43
C GLN A 285 -2.81 2.51 -2.48
N THR A 286 -2.97 2.14 -3.76
CA THR A 286 -1.88 2.21 -4.75
C THR A 286 -2.11 3.19 -5.89
N THR A 287 -3.31 3.79 -6.04
CA THR A 287 -3.59 4.60 -7.25
C THR A 287 -2.79 5.92 -7.32
N SER A 288 -2.28 6.41 -6.19
CA SER A 288 -1.35 7.55 -6.16
C SER A 288 0.07 7.19 -6.60
N LEU A 289 0.41 5.90 -6.75
CA LEU A 289 1.69 5.47 -7.29
C LEU A 289 1.79 5.80 -8.79
N PRO A 290 3.02 5.91 -9.32
CA PRO A 290 3.26 5.93 -10.75
C PRO A 290 2.60 4.74 -11.47
N ASP A 291 2.39 4.87 -12.78
CA ASP A 291 1.74 3.80 -13.53
C ASP A 291 2.59 2.52 -13.48
N PRO A 292 1.96 1.33 -13.47
CA PRO A 292 2.69 0.07 -13.42
C PRO A 292 3.59 -0.06 -14.65
N VAL A 293 4.80 -0.59 -14.46
CA VAL A 293 5.76 -0.80 -15.57
C VAL A 293 5.23 -1.81 -16.58
N ASP A 294 4.46 -2.78 -16.10
CA ASP A 294 3.73 -3.75 -16.91
C ASP A 294 2.32 -3.89 -16.31
N PRO A 295 1.30 -3.23 -16.89
CA PRO A 295 -0.03 -3.12 -16.30
C PRO A 295 -0.94 -4.35 -16.54
N GLU A 296 -0.46 -5.39 -17.23
CA GLU A 296 -1.29 -6.56 -17.54
C GLU A 296 -1.78 -7.23 -16.24
N PRO A 297 -3.08 -7.43 -16.04
CA PRO A 297 -3.58 -8.09 -14.83
C PRO A 297 -3.08 -9.53 -14.73
N VAL A 298 -3.03 -10.07 -13.51
CA VAL A 298 -2.82 -11.50 -13.28
C VAL A 298 -4.14 -12.26 -13.40
N SER A 299 -4.12 -13.57 -13.12
CA SER A 299 -5.29 -14.45 -13.21
C SER A 299 -6.51 -13.87 -12.50
N ARG A 300 -7.69 -14.18 -13.07
CA ARG A 300 -8.99 -13.67 -12.59
C ARG A 300 -9.14 -12.14 -12.70
N ASN A 301 -8.29 -11.47 -13.49
CA ASN A 301 -8.33 -10.02 -13.71
C ASN A 301 -8.04 -9.20 -12.43
N ILE A 302 -7.08 -9.69 -11.63
CA ILE A 302 -6.57 -8.96 -10.48
C ILE A 302 -5.47 -8.02 -10.97
N GLY A 303 -5.60 -6.72 -10.68
CA GLY A 303 -4.64 -5.71 -11.13
C GLY A 303 -3.27 -5.86 -10.48
N VAL A 304 -2.29 -5.19 -11.09
CA VAL A 304 -0.89 -5.07 -10.66
C VAL A 304 -0.52 -3.59 -10.49
N TYR A 305 0.45 -3.30 -9.64
CA TYR A 305 0.91 -1.96 -9.29
C TYR A 305 2.44 -1.83 -9.19
N PHE A 306 3.23 -2.88 -9.39
CA PHE A 306 4.70 -2.76 -9.32
C PHE A 306 5.21 -1.72 -10.33
N THR A 307 6.06 -0.82 -9.84
CA THR A 307 6.51 0.38 -10.56
C THR A 307 7.81 0.91 -9.94
N ARG A 308 8.24 2.11 -10.32
CA ARG A 308 9.34 2.83 -9.68
C ARG A 308 8.95 4.28 -9.36
N LEU A 309 9.60 4.91 -8.40
CA LEU A 309 9.43 6.32 -8.05
C LEU A 309 10.80 6.96 -7.81
N ASN A 310 11.12 8.03 -8.52
CA ASN A 310 12.29 8.87 -8.22
C ASN A 310 11.93 9.99 -7.25
N VAL A 311 12.75 10.18 -6.21
CA VAL A 311 12.66 11.29 -5.25
C VAL A 311 14.06 11.81 -5.00
N GLY A 312 14.33 13.07 -5.38
CA GLY A 312 15.62 13.73 -5.15
C GLY A 312 16.81 12.93 -5.70
N GLY A 313 16.67 12.30 -6.87
CA GLY A 313 17.72 11.49 -7.47
C GLY A 313 17.86 10.07 -6.90
N VAL A 314 17.07 9.68 -5.90
CA VAL A 314 16.99 8.28 -5.46
C VAL A 314 15.81 7.60 -6.11
N ASP A 315 16.11 6.55 -6.86
CA ASP A 315 15.14 5.81 -7.64
C ASP A 315 14.72 4.52 -6.93
N PHE A 316 13.47 4.47 -6.50
CA PHE A 316 12.91 3.37 -5.72
C PHE A 316 12.11 2.41 -6.61
N ALA A 317 12.54 1.16 -6.74
CA ALA A 317 11.69 0.09 -7.25
C ALA A 317 10.64 -0.29 -6.18
N ILE A 318 9.37 -0.31 -6.56
CA ILE A 318 8.22 -0.66 -5.72
C ILE A 318 7.70 -2.03 -6.17
N LEU A 319 7.78 -3.02 -5.29
CA LEU A 319 7.47 -4.41 -5.61
C LEU A 319 6.08 -4.85 -5.13
N GLU A 320 5.64 -5.94 -5.74
CA GLU A 320 4.49 -6.75 -5.39
C GLU A 320 4.97 -8.16 -4.98
N ASP A 321 5.74 -8.24 -3.89
CA ASP A 321 6.43 -9.48 -3.53
C ASP A 321 5.45 -10.62 -3.15
N ARG A 322 4.26 -10.26 -2.67
CA ARG A 322 3.16 -11.18 -2.39
C ARG A 322 2.45 -11.69 -3.64
N LYS A 323 2.36 -10.91 -4.72
CA LYS A 323 1.42 -11.13 -5.85
C LYS A 323 1.66 -12.44 -6.61
N PHE A 324 2.92 -12.79 -6.82
CA PHE A 324 3.33 -13.93 -7.64
C PHE A 324 3.83 -15.10 -6.79
N LYS A 325 4.00 -14.88 -5.48
CA LYS A 325 4.58 -15.85 -4.55
C LYS A 325 3.76 -17.13 -4.50
N SER A 326 4.47 -18.26 -4.55
CA SER A 326 3.87 -19.58 -4.43
C SER A 326 3.36 -19.85 -3.02
N GLY A 327 2.24 -20.56 -2.89
CA GLY A 327 1.74 -21.11 -1.64
C GLY A 327 2.37 -22.48 -1.34
N PRO A 328 2.71 -22.78 -0.07
CA PRO A 328 3.42 -24.00 0.27
C PRO A 328 2.53 -25.27 0.27
N ALA A 329 1.22 -25.15 0.52
CA ALA A 329 0.36 -26.32 0.68
C ALA A 329 0.20 -27.09 -0.65
N GLY A 330 0.51 -28.38 -0.61
CA GLY A 330 0.48 -29.26 -1.78
C GLY A 330 1.69 -29.14 -2.71
N LYS A 331 2.57 -28.15 -2.50
CA LYS A 331 3.82 -27.99 -3.26
C LYS A 331 5.03 -28.54 -2.54
N ILE A 332 5.09 -28.40 -1.22
CA ILE A 332 6.19 -28.90 -0.38
C ILE A 332 5.68 -29.88 0.68
N PRO A 333 6.54 -30.77 1.23
CA PRO A 333 6.15 -31.64 2.34
C PRO A 333 5.75 -30.83 3.57
N LYS A 334 4.75 -31.31 4.32
CA LYS A 334 4.37 -30.70 5.60
C LYS A 334 5.43 -31.03 6.66
N MET A 335 6.11 -30.02 7.17
CA MET A 335 7.22 -30.16 8.15
C MET A 335 6.97 -29.40 9.47
N GLY A 336 5.70 -29.18 9.79
CA GLY A 336 5.28 -28.49 11.00
C GLY A 336 3.75 -28.44 11.12
N PRO A 337 3.23 -27.72 12.13
CA PRO A 337 1.78 -27.66 12.38
C PRO A 337 1.02 -26.96 11.23
N ARG A 338 1.64 -25.97 10.58
CA ARG A 338 1.13 -25.28 9.39
C ARG A 338 2.00 -25.63 8.16
N PRO A 339 1.47 -25.57 6.92
CA PRO A 339 2.25 -25.81 5.71
C PRO A 339 3.42 -24.83 5.52
N ASP A 340 3.32 -23.64 6.08
CA ASP A 340 4.31 -22.55 6.04
C ASP A 340 5.25 -22.51 7.26
N HIS A 341 5.12 -23.47 8.18
CA HIS A 341 5.93 -23.56 9.39
C HIS A 341 6.84 -24.78 9.36
N ILE A 342 8.14 -24.55 9.60
CA ILE A 342 9.12 -25.62 9.78
C ILE A 342 9.75 -25.49 11.16
N ASN A 343 9.64 -26.56 11.95
CA ASN A 343 10.12 -26.59 13.34
C ASN A 343 11.04 -27.78 13.67
N ASP A 344 11.27 -28.70 12.73
CA ASP A 344 12.23 -29.80 12.91
C ASP A 344 13.66 -29.32 12.57
N PRO A 345 14.60 -29.26 13.53
CA PRO A 345 15.97 -28.83 13.29
C PRO A 345 16.76 -29.74 12.34
N LYS A 346 16.26 -30.94 12.05
CA LYS A 346 16.90 -31.89 11.13
C LYS A 346 16.37 -31.80 9.70
N TYR A 347 15.49 -30.83 9.39
CA TYR A 347 14.95 -30.70 8.04
C TYR A 347 16.05 -30.38 7.02
N ASP A 348 15.88 -30.90 5.81
CA ASP A 348 16.75 -30.59 4.67
C ASP A 348 16.15 -29.39 3.91
N PRO A 349 16.82 -28.22 3.88
CA PRO A 349 16.32 -27.04 3.17
C PRO A 349 16.07 -27.26 1.67
N ASN A 350 16.72 -28.24 1.04
CA ASN A 350 16.50 -28.55 -0.37
C ASN A 350 15.12 -29.18 -0.63
N LYS A 351 14.47 -29.75 0.38
CA LYS A 351 13.12 -30.34 0.24
C LYS A 351 12.01 -29.31 0.08
N ILE A 352 12.31 -28.04 0.31
CA ILE A 352 11.34 -26.94 0.18
C ILE A 352 11.71 -25.95 -0.93
N ASP A 353 12.89 -26.10 -1.55
CA ASP A 353 13.30 -25.32 -2.72
C ASP A 353 13.14 -26.16 -4.00
N LEU A 354 11.91 -26.24 -4.50
CA LEU A 354 11.57 -27.09 -5.64
C LEU A 354 11.52 -26.30 -6.96
N PRO A 355 11.84 -26.93 -8.10
CA PRO A 355 11.67 -26.31 -9.41
C PRO A 355 10.25 -25.81 -9.66
N GLY A 356 10.12 -24.67 -10.33
CA GLY A 356 8.83 -24.08 -10.70
C GLY A 356 8.18 -23.19 -9.65
N LEU A 357 8.68 -23.17 -8.40
CA LEU A 357 8.23 -22.23 -7.38
C LEU A 357 8.59 -20.78 -7.76
N GLN A 358 7.71 -19.84 -7.40
CA GLN A 358 7.79 -18.43 -7.77
C GLN A 358 7.81 -17.55 -6.52
N LEU A 359 8.54 -16.42 -6.60
CA LEU A 359 8.52 -15.32 -5.63
C LEU A 359 8.00 -14.05 -6.29
N LEU A 360 8.86 -13.29 -6.97
CA LEU A 360 8.48 -12.07 -7.70
C LEU A 360 7.82 -12.38 -9.05
N GLY A 361 8.11 -13.56 -9.61
CA GLY A 361 7.67 -13.96 -10.95
C GLY A 361 8.49 -13.28 -12.06
N PRO A 362 8.41 -13.80 -13.30
CA PRO A 362 9.26 -13.35 -14.40
C PRO A 362 9.05 -11.88 -14.78
N ARG A 363 7.84 -11.34 -14.58
CA ARG A 363 7.50 -9.95 -14.94
C ARG A 363 8.23 -8.94 -14.05
N GLN A 364 8.26 -9.18 -12.73
CA GLN A 364 8.99 -8.33 -11.79
C GLN A 364 10.50 -8.58 -11.83
N GLU A 365 10.94 -9.81 -12.07
CA GLU A 365 12.38 -10.10 -12.28
C GLU A 365 12.89 -9.34 -13.52
N LYS A 366 12.13 -9.32 -14.62
CA LYS A 366 12.45 -8.50 -15.80
C LYS A 366 12.45 -7.00 -15.48
N PHE A 367 11.44 -6.51 -14.77
CA PHE A 367 11.41 -5.11 -14.33
C PHE A 367 12.67 -4.74 -13.53
N LEU A 368 13.06 -5.55 -12.55
CA LEU A 368 14.26 -5.30 -11.73
C LEU A 368 15.55 -5.34 -12.54
N GLU A 369 15.63 -6.21 -13.56
CA GLU A 369 16.77 -6.24 -14.49
C GLU A 369 16.89 -4.95 -15.30
N ASP A 370 15.79 -4.53 -15.95
CA ASP A 370 15.74 -3.30 -16.75
C ASP A 370 15.98 -2.06 -15.87
N TRP A 371 15.30 -1.97 -14.73
CA TRP A 371 15.44 -0.90 -13.75
C TRP A 371 16.85 -0.81 -13.16
N GLY A 372 17.49 -1.95 -12.88
CA GLY A 372 18.85 -1.98 -12.33
C GLY A 372 19.90 -1.50 -13.33
N ALA A 373 19.62 -1.59 -14.63
CA ALA A 373 20.49 -1.09 -15.70
C ALA A 373 20.24 0.38 -16.04
N ASP A 374 19.02 0.90 -15.83
CA ASP A 374 18.67 2.28 -16.12
C ASP A 374 18.95 3.24 -14.95
N TRP A 375 19.99 4.06 -15.11
CA TRP A 375 20.39 5.11 -14.15
C TRP A 375 19.95 6.51 -14.57
N THR A 376 19.07 6.64 -15.58
CA THR A 376 18.59 7.94 -16.03
C THR A 376 17.89 8.67 -14.88
N GLY A 377 18.44 9.82 -14.49
CA GLY A 377 17.92 10.63 -13.38
C GLY A 377 18.12 10.02 -11.99
N ALA A 378 18.95 8.98 -11.84
CA ALA A 378 19.20 8.32 -10.56
C ALA A 378 20.68 8.41 -10.17
N GLU A 379 20.93 8.75 -8.91
CA GLU A 379 22.25 8.73 -8.26
C GLU A 379 22.34 7.56 -7.27
N MET A 380 21.22 7.15 -6.70
CA MET A 380 21.09 5.99 -5.82
C MET A 380 19.85 5.18 -6.16
N LYS A 381 19.83 3.92 -5.72
CA LYS A 381 18.71 3.01 -5.92
C LYS A 381 18.22 2.43 -4.60
N GLY A 382 16.90 2.26 -4.49
CA GLY A 382 16.24 1.63 -3.36
C GLY A 382 15.18 0.63 -3.82
N VAL A 383 14.87 -0.35 -2.97
CA VAL A 383 13.80 -1.32 -3.22
C VAL A 383 12.83 -1.27 -2.06
N LEU A 384 11.55 -1.15 -2.37
CA LEU A 384 10.44 -1.12 -1.43
C LEU A 384 9.59 -2.39 -1.64
N SER A 385 9.43 -3.19 -0.60
CA SER A 385 8.58 -4.40 -0.65
C SER A 385 7.87 -4.63 0.68
N GLN A 386 6.93 -5.57 0.69
CA GLN A 386 6.13 -5.88 1.87
C GLN A 386 6.98 -6.54 2.96
N THR A 387 7.70 -7.60 2.60
CA THR A 387 8.44 -8.42 3.57
C THR A 387 9.92 -8.60 3.24
N ALA A 388 10.71 -8.97 4.25
CA ALA A 388 12.15 -9.13 4.18
C ALA A 388 12.55 -10.35 3.32
N PHE A 389 13.67 -10.27 2.59
CA PHE A 389 14.27 -11.41 1.85
C PHE A 389 14.94 -12.46 2.76
N CYS A 390 14.64 -12.44 4.06
CA CYS A 390 15.02 -13.47 5.01
C CYS A 390 14.14 -13.41 6.27
N GLY A 391 13.90 -14.56 6.89
CA GLY A 391 13.23 -14.66 8.18
C GLY A 391 14.23 -14.48 9.30
N ALA A 392 14.62 -13.25 9.60
CA ALA A 392 15.55 -12.98 10.70
C ALA A 392 14.87 -13.26 12.05
N VAL A 393 13.60 -12.86 12.22
CA VAL A 393 12.92 -12.93 13.51
C VAL A 393 12.27 -14.30 13.72
N HIS A 394 13.04 -15.22 14.32
CA HIS A 394 12.71 -16.65 14.38
C HIS A 394 11.73 -17.06 15.49
N MET A 395 11.32 -16.16 16.41
CA MET A 395 10.29 -16.46 17.42
C MET A 395 8.96 -15.81 17.06
N HIS A 396 7.93 -16.63 16.91
CA HIS A 396 6.76 -16.29 16.11
C HIS A 396 5.46 -16.55 16.88
N GLY A 397 4.68 -15.49 17.17
CA GLY A 397 3.39 -15.59 17.90
C GLY A 397 3.51 -15.80 19.42
N GLY A 398 4.57 -16.47 19.88
CA GLY A 398 4.89 -16.63 21.30
C GLY A 398 6.39 -16.72 21.57
N ARG A 399 6.80 -16.39 22.81
CA ARG A 399 8.21 -16.37 23.25
C ARG A 399 8.93 -17.72 23.16
N ASN A 400 8.21 -18.83 23.06
CA ASN A 400 8.75 -20.20 22.97
C ASN A 400 8.47 -20.87 21.62
N SER A 401 7.90 -20.13 20.67
CA SER A 401 7.47 -20.66 19.38
C SER A 401 8.52 -20.35 18.31
N ARG A 402 9.59 -21.16 18.29
CA ARG A 402 10.67 -21.03 17.31
C ARG A 402 10.27 -21.59 15.95
N LEU A 403 10.49 -20.82 14.89
CA LEU A 403 10.52 -21.29 13.52
C LEU A 403 11.97 -21.36 13.03
N LEU A 404 12.26 -22.38 12.25
CA LEU A 404 13.56 -22.53 11.58
C LEU A 404 13.53 -21.93 10.18
N ALA A 405 12.37 -22.02 9.52
CA ALA A 405 12.08 -21.30 8.29
C ALA A 405 10.69 -20.68 8.41
N ASP A 406 10.65 -19.37 8.22
CA ASP A 406 9.42 -18.61 8.01
C ASP A 406 9.19 -18.55 6.50
N LEU A 407 8.25 -19.32 5.97
CA LEU A 407 7.99 -19.31 4.52
C LEU A 407 7.25 -18.03 4.09
N ASP A 408 6.82 -17.20 5.05
CA ASP A 408 6.11 -15.93 4.84
C ASP A 408 6.98 -14.80 4.35
N CYS A 409 8.18 -14.70 4.89
CA CYS A 409 9.18 -13.79 4.37
C CYS A 409 9.63 -14.20 2.96
N ASN A 410 10.25 -13.26 2.25
CA ASN A 410 10.83 -13.47 0.93
C ASN A 410 12.14 -14.29 0.96
N GLY A 411 12.48 -14.94 2.08
CA GLY A 411 13.53 -15.95 2.14
C GLY A 411 13.13 -17.27 1.46
N TRP A 412 11.83 -17.48 1.21
CA TRP A 412 11.30 -18.64 0.49
C TRP A 412 10.38 -18.20 -0.65
N PRO A 413 10.40 -18.88 -1.81
CA PRO A 413 11.30 -19.98 -2.18
C PRO A 413 12.76 -19.51 -2.40
N GLN A 414 13.74 -20.33 -2.00
CA GLN A 414 15.14 -19.90 -1.87
C GLN A 414 15.77 -19.54 -3.22
N THR A 415 15.57 -20.37 -4.25
CA THR A 415 16.15 -20.12 -5.57
C THR A 415 15.63 -18.79 -6.19
N PRO A 416 14.31 -18.54 -6.26
CA PRO A 416 13.76 -17.23 -6.62
C PRO A 416 14.21 -16.07 -5.72
N SER A 417 14.30 -16.27 -4.40
CA SER A 417 14.80 -15.27 -3.46
C SER A 417 16.23 -14.83 -3.79
N ARG A 418 17.14 -15.78 -4.04
CA ARG A 418 18.52 -15.51 -4.45
C ARG A 418 18.61 -14.78 -5.80
N ARG A 419 17.72 -15.08 -6.75
CA ARG A 419 17.64 -14.34 -8.01
C ARG A 419 17.24 -12.88 -7.78
N ALA A 420 16.19 -12.64 -6.99
CA ALA A 420 15.79 -11.29 -6.62
C ALA A 420 16.94 -10.52 -5.94
N LEU A 421 17.57 -11.10 -4.92
CA LEU A 421 18.72 -10.50 -4.24
C LEU A 421 19.89 -10.20 -5.20
N SER A 422 20.13 -11.04 -6.20
CA SER A 422 21.16 -10.82 -7.22
C SER A 422 20.85 -9.61 -8.11
N LEU A 423 19.58 -9.43 -8.48
CA LEU A 423 19.12 -8.26 -9.26
C LEU A 423 19.24 -6.98 -8.43
N ILE A 424 18.79 -7.01 -7.17
CA ILE A 424 18.89 -5.89 -6.22
C ILE A 424 20.35 -5.50 -5.99
N ARG A 425 21.24 -6.50 -5.78
CA ARG A 425 22.68 -6.28 -5.63
C ARG A 425 23.30 -5.63 -6.86
N ARG A 426 22.92 -6.06 -8.08
CA ARG A 426 23.45 -5.52 -9.34
C ARG A 426 23.23 -4.01 -9.44
N ALA A 427 22.11 -3.53 -8.90
CA ALA A 427 21.74 -2.12 -8.85
C ALA A 427 22.36 -1.34 -7.66
N TRP A 428 23.14 -2.01 -6.80
CA TRP A 428 23.67 -1.47 -5.55
C TRP A 428 22.58 -0.91 -4.62
N ALA A 429 21.36 -1.44 -4.74
CA ALA A 429 20.21 -0.90 -4.04
C ALA A 429 20.15 -1.39 -2.59
N VAL A 430 19.65 -0.53 -1.71
CA VAL A 430 19.21 -0.92 -0.36
C VAL A 430 17.75 -1.39 -0.40
N HIS A 431 17.38 -2.31 0.47
CA HIS A 431 16.01 -2.85 0.58
C HIS A 431 15.33 -2.34 1.85
N LEU A 432 14.13 -1.75 1.71
CA LEU A 432 13.26 -1.34 2.81
C LEU A 432 11.99 -2.19 2.80
N CYS A 433 11.61 -2.74 3.95
CA CYS A 433 10.42 -3.60 4.09
C CYS A 433 9.81 -3.58 5.50
N GLY A 434 8.68 -4.28 5.66
CA GLY A 434 7.92 -4.46 6.90
C GLY A 434 7.71 -5.92 7.32
N ASP A 435 6.47 -6.27 7.71
CA ASP A 435 5.96 -7.60 8.12
C ASP A 435 6.56 -8.22 9.40
N GLN A 436 7.88 -8.21 9.60
CA GLN A 436 8.51 -9.01 10.67
C GLN A 436 8.38 -8.42 12.10
N HIS A 437 7.68 -7.29 12.25
CA HIS A 437 7.35 -6.56 13.49
C HIS A 437 8.50 -6.14 14.43
N LEU A 438 9.75 -6.49 14.13
CA LEU A 438 10.95 -6.00 14.82
C LEU A 438 11.86 -5.29 13.83
N ALA A 439 12.54 -4.26 14.33
CA ALA A 439 13.56 -3.57 13.56
C ALA A 439 14.75 -4.52 13.33
N VAL A 440 15.11 -4.74 12.07
CA VAL A 440 16.21 -5.63 11.69
C VAL A 440 17.04 -5.00 10.57
N VAL A 441 18.35 -5.08 10.68
CA VAL A 441 19.30 -4.79 9.59
C VAL A 441 20.02 -6.08 9.23
N VAL A 442 20.00 -6.43 7.94
CA VAL A 442 20.67 -7.63 7.42
C VAL A 442 21.56 -7.25 6.26
N LYS A 443 22.80 -7.76 6.28
CA LYS A 443 23.63 -7.87 5.08
C LYS A 443 23.40 -9.26 4.49
N HIS A 444 22.66 -9.32 3.39
CA HIS A 444 22.26 -10.61 2.82
C HIS A 444 23.45 -11.41 2.29
N GLY A 445 23.34 -12.74 2.34
CA GLY A 445 24.20 -13.66 1.59
C GLY A 445 23.41 -14.33 0.48
N ILE A 446 24.01 -14.44 -0.70
CA ILE A 446 23.46 -15.08 -1.91
C ILE A 446 24.23 -16.37 -2.17
N ASN A 447 25.53 -16.25 -2.47
CA ASN A 447 26.45 -17.37 -2.64
C ASN A 447 27.31 -17.59 -1.40
N GLU A 448 27.73 -16.48 -0.78
CA GLU A 448 28.59 -16.46 0.40
C GLU A 448 28.00 -15.54 1.48
N HIS A 449 28.59 -15.53 2.67
CA HIS A 449 28.14 -14.63 3.73
C HIS A 449 28.42 -13.17 3.36
N GLY A 450 27.36 -12.37 3.28
CA GLY A 450 27.45 -10.93 3.12
C GLY A 450 27.76 -10.42 1.71
N ASP A 451 27.62 -11.25 0.68
CA ASP A 451 27.82 -10.87 -0.71
C ASP A 451 26.56 -10.25 -1.37
N GLY A 452 25.45 -10.08 -0.65
CA GLY A 452 24.17 -9.53 -1.11
C GLY A 452 23.91 -8.06 -0.73
N PRO A 453 22.71 -7.51 -0.98
CA PRO A 453 22.35 -6.14 -0.59
C PRO A 453 22.16 -5.99 0.92
N TYR A 454 22.07 -4.75 1.40
CA TYR A 454 21.59 -4.44 2.75
C TYR A 454 20.06 -4.35 2.76
N GLY A 455 19.42 -4.98 3.74
CA GLY A 455 17.99 -4.91 4.00
C GLY A 455 17.69 -4.29 5.37
N PHE A 456 16.68 -3.43 5.41
CA PHE A 456 16.19 -2.72 6.59
C PHE A 456 14.71 -3.02 6.76
N THR A 457 14.39 -3.82 7.77
CA THR A 457 13.01 -4.11 8.15
C THR A 457 12.57 -3.14 9.24
N GLY A 458 11.49 -2.40 8.99
CA GLY A 458 10.88 -1.50 9.96
C GLY A 458 10.19 -2.28 11.09
N PRO A 459 10.19 -1.76 12.33
CA PRO A 459 9.35 -2.33 13.38
C PRO A 459 7.88 -2.07 13.09
N ALA A 460 7.00 -2.88 13.67
CA ALA A 460 5.57 -2.62 13.56
C ALA A 460 5.17 -1.29 14.23
N LEU A 461 4.38 -0.49 13.53
CA LEU A 461 3.76 0.73 14.06
C LEU A 461 2.97 0.44 15.33
N VAL A 462 2.23 -0.67 15.35
CA VAL A 462 1.51 -1.16 16.53
C VAL A 462 1.55 -2.68 16.57
N ASN A 463 2.37 -3.22 17.48
CA ASN A 463 2.51 -4.67 17.65
C ASN A 463 1.63 -5.22 18.79
N THR A 464 0.34 -5.51 18.51
CA THR A 464 -0.60 -6.04 19.53
C THR A 464 -1.40 -7.26 19.07
N ILE A 465 -1.28 -7.66 17.80
CA ILE A 465 -1.91 -8.85 17.26
C ILE A 465 -0.97 -10.04 17.31
N TYR A 466 0.29 -9.83 16.96
CA TYR A 466 1.22 -10.91 16.69
C TYR A 466 2.65 -10.57 17.11
N GLY A 467 2.98 -10.94 18.33
CA GLY A 467 4.30 -10.65 18.90
C GLY A 467 5.41 -11.43 18.19
N ARG A 468 6.58 -10.81 18.12
CA ARG A 468 7.80 -11.35 17.54
C ARG A 468 8.94 -11.13 18.54
N TRP A 469 9.86 -12.07 18.66
CA TRP A 469 10.99 -12.00 19.58
C TRP A 469 12.29 -12.47 18.93
N TRP A 470 13.39 -11.99 19.47
CA TRP A 470 14.71 -12.55 19.21
C TRP A 470 15.20 -13.29 20.45
N HIS A 471 15.64 -14.53 20.27
CA HIS A 471 16.34 -15.28 21.30
C HIS A 471 17.52 -16.01 20.67
N PRO A 472 18.78 -15.65 20.95
CA PRO A 472 19.93 -16.37 20.41
C PRO A 472 19.82 -17.87 20.72
N LEU A 473 20.32 -18.71 19.81
CA LEU A 473 20.32 -20.17 19.98
C LEU A 473 21.26 -20.59 21.10
#